data_AF-A0A962CGG5-F1
#
_entry.id   AF-A0A962CGG5-F1
#
_cell.length_a   1.000
_cell.length_b   1.000
_cell.length_c   1.000
_cell.angle_alpha   90.00
_cell.angle_beta   90.00
_cell.angle_gamma   90.00
#
_symmetry.space_group_name_H-M   'P 1'
#
loop_
_entity.id
_entity.type
_entity.pdbx_description
1 polymer ?
#
loop_
_entity_poly.entity_id
_entity_poly.type
_entity_poly.pdbx_seq_one_letter_code
_entity_poly.pdbx_strand_id
1 'polypeptide(L)' 'QKRAEGRPVDLSIPKAQRRPPPPTLAQIAKKYPERNDAIRAAWATGEYSYSQIAEHFGLFFTTVGRIVRQRI' A
#
# COMPACT_ATOMS: atom_id res chain seq x y z
N GLN A 1 11.93 -45.31 2.45
CA GLN A 1 10.60 -44.73 2.21
C GLN A 1 10.52 -43.43 3.03
N LYS A 2 10.64 -42.23 2.42
CA LYS A 2 9.57 -41.20 2.24
C LYS A 2 8.46 -41.26 3.31
N ARG A 3 7.97 -40.21 3.97
CA ARG A 3 8.12 -38.73 3.96
C ARG A 3 7.25 -38.25 5.13
N ALA A 4 7.68 -37.26 5.91
CA ALA A 4 6.84 -36.15 6.42
C ALA A 4 7.63 -35.34 7.45
N GLU A 5 8.52 -34.46 6.96
CA GLU A 5 9.15 -33.46 7.82
C GLU A 5 8.85 -32.08 7.25
N GLY A 6 8.29 -31.25 8.12
CA GLY A 6 8.53 -29.80 8.16
C GLY A 6 8.01 -29.00 6.97
N ARG A 7 6.84 -28.40 7.11
CA ARG A 7 6.62 -27.07 6.54
C ARG A 7 6.09 -26.12 7.62
N PRO A 8 6.97 -25.47 8.39
CA PRO A 8 6.61 -24.16 8.90
C PRO A 8 6.58 -23.23 7.69
N VAL A 9 5.38 -22.90 7.23
CA VAL A 9 5.17 -21.67 6.44
C VAL A 9 5.35 -20.50 7.40
N ASP A 10 6.61 -20.24 7.72
CA ASP A 10 7.07 -19.02 8.33
C ASP A 10 6.81 -17.90 7.31
N LEU A 11 5.61 -17.31 7.38
CA LEU A 11 5.25 -16.06 6.71
C LEU A 11 5.90 -14.88 7.44
N SER A 12 7.17 -15.02 7.82
CA SER A 12 8.00 -13.87 8.10
C SER A 12 8.16 -13.15 6.77
N ILE A 13 7.42 -12.06 6.59
CA ILE A 13 7.71 -11.07 5.54
C ILE A 13 8.68 -10.07 6.17
N PRO A 14 10.01 -10.29 6.10
CA PRO A 14 10.96 -9.26 6.50
C PRO A 14 11.05 -8.28 5.35
N LYS A 15 10.22 -7.23 5.34
CA LYS A 15 10.46 -6.06 4.47
C LYS A 15 9.63 -4.83 4.79
N ALA A 16 9.45 -4.51 6.07
CA ALA A 16 9.25 -3.11 6.46
C ALA A 16 10.61 -2.38 6.35
N GLN A 17 11.13 -2.25 5.12
CA GLN A 17 12.26 -1.39 4.79
C GLN A 17 11.78 0.04 4.99
N ARG A 18 11.91 0.54 6.22
CA ARG A 18 11.80 1.96 6.57
C ARG A 18 12.84 2.72 5.76
N ARG A 19 12.49 3.17 4.55
CA ARG A 19 13.23 4.19 3.82
C ARG A 19 12.78 5.57 4.33
N PRO A 20 13.72 6.52 4.50
CA PRO A 20 13.41 7.89 4.93
C PRO A 20 12.44 8.58 3.96
N PRO A 21 11.63 9.54 4.46
CA PRO A 21 10.35 9.91 3.85
C PRO A 21 10.53 10.59 2.49
N PRO A 22 10.08 9.98 1.37
CA PRO A 22 9.78 10.74 0.15
C PRO A 22 8.72 11.82 0.46
N PRO A 23 8.57 12.88 -0.34
CA PRO A 23 7.60 13.95 -0.13
C PRO A 23 6.22 13.37 0.18
N THR A 24 5.87 13.39 1.47
CA THR A 24 5.06 12.32 2.05
C THR A 24 3.70 12.20 1.39
N LEU A 25 3.22 10.97 1.19
CA LEU A 25 1.81 10.68 1.00
C LEU A 25 0.92 11.46 1.99
N ALA A 26 1.45 11.80 3.18
CA ALA A 26 0.83 12.68 4.16
C ALA A 26 0.59 14.12 3.67
N GLN A 27 1.48 14.72 2.87
CA GLN A 27 1.25 16.03 2.26
C GLN A 27 0.14 15.99 1.22
N ILE A 28 0.10 14.92 0.41
CA ILE A 28 -1.00 14.69 -0.53
C ILE A 28 -2.30 14.48 0.26
N ALA A 29 -2.28 13.61 1.27
CA ALA A 29 -3.42 13.38 2.16
C ALA A 29 -3.90 14.64 2.88
N LYS A 30 -3.01 15.58 3.20
CA LYS A 30 -3.38 16.85 3.82
C LYS A 30 -3.96 17.85 2.82
N LYS A 31 -3.63 17.72 1.53
CA LYS A 31 -4.13 18.59 0.46
C LYS A 31 -5.56 18.23 0.02
N TYR A 32 -5.98 16.99 0.21
CA TYR A 32 -7.31 16.52 -0.15
C TYR A 32 -8.14 16.25 1.12
N PRO A 33 -9.38 16.77 1.21
CA PRO A 33 -10.25 16.50 2.35
C PRO A 33 -10.73 15.04 2.39
N GLU A 34 -10.90 14.43 1.21
CA GLU A 34 -11.32 13.04 1.07
C GLU A 34 -10.11 12.11 0.92
N ARG A 35 -10.11 11.02 1.70
CA ARG A 35 -9.07 9.99 1.64
C ARG A 35 -9.00 9.34 0.27
N ASN A 36 -10.15 9.15 -0.38
CA ASN A 36 -10.24 8.52 -1.70
C ASN A 36 -9.60 9.40 -2.77
N ASP A 37 -9.81 10.72 -2.71
CA ASP A 37 -9.16 11.69 -3.58
C ASP A 37 -7.66 11.78 -3.31
N ALA A 38 -7.23 11.72 -2.05
CA ALA A 38 -5.81 11.65 -1.71
C ALA A 38 -5.13 10.41 -2.30
N ILE A 39 -5.79 9.24 -2.22
CA ILE A 39 -5.31 7.98 -2.80
C ILE A 39 -5.19 8.07 -4.32
N ARG A 40 -6.17 8.67 -4.99
CA ARG A 40 -6.14 8.88 -6.44
C ARG A 40 -5.07 9.87 -6.85
N ALA A 41 -4.92 10.97 -6.13
CA ALA A 41 -3.89 11.96 -6.38
C ALA A 41 -2.50 11.35 -6.20
N ALA A 42 -2.30 10.58 -5.12
CA ALA A 42 -1.08 9.82 -4.89
C ALA A 42 -0.80 8.82 -6.03
N TRP A 43 -1.79 8.06 -6.47
CA TRP A 43 -1.64 7.16 -7.62
C TRP A 43 -1.35 7.91 -8.92
N ALA A 44 -2.01 9.05 -9.14
CA ALA A 44 -1.84 9.89 -10.32
C ALA A 44 -0.44 10.52 -10.40
N THR A 45 0.27 10.68 -9.28
CA THR A 45 1.69 11.09 -9.31
C THR A 45 2.59 10.05 -9.95
N GLY A 46 2.20 8.76 -9.94
CA GLY A 46 3.04 7.65 -10.42
C GLY A 46 4.27 7.36 -9.55
N GLU A 47 4.51 8.14 -8.50
CA GLU A 47 5.65 7.99 -7.59
C GLU A 47 5.44 6.88 -6.54
N TYR A 48 4.19 6.41 -6.40
CA TYR A 48 3.79 5.46 -5.36
C TYR A 48 3.11 4.22 -5.95
N SER A 49 3.55 3.05 -5.51
CA SER A 49 2.88 1.78 -5.81
C SER A 49 1.60 1.59 -4.97
N TYR A 50 0.67 0.76 -5.46
CA TYR A 50 -0.55 0.39 -4.73
C TYR A 50 -0.29 -0.03 -3.27
N SER A 51 0.74 -0.84 -3.04
CA SER A 51 1.12 -1.29 -1.70
C SER A 51 1.61 -0.14 -0.80
N GLN A 52 2.38 0.81 -1.32
CA GLN A 52 2.87 1.95 -0.55
C GLN A 52 1.73 2.89 -0.14
N ILE A 53 0.80 3.13 -1.07
CA ILE A 53 -0.42 3.89 -0.80
C ILE A 53 -1.26 3.16 0.25
N ALA A 54 -1.45 1.86 0.08
CA ALA A 54 -2.16 1.00 1.04
C ALA A 54 -1.55 1.05 2.44
N GLU A 55 -0.24 0.87 2.57
CA GLU A 55 0.46 0.93 3.86
C GLU A 55 0.31 2.31 4.54
N HIS A 56 0.34 3.39 3.76
CA HIS A 56 0.16 4.73 4.31
C HIS A 56 -1.25 4.99 4.85
N PHE A 57 -2.28 4.54 4.11
CA PHE A 57 -3.68 4.73 4.50
C PHE A 57 -4.23 3.62 5.40
N GLY A 58 -3.41 2.61 5.74
CA GLY A 58 -3.82 1.45 6.52
C GLY A 58 -4.86 0.59 5.79
N LEU A 59 -4.76 0.49 4.47
CA LEU A 59 -5.71 -0.24 3.62
C LEU A 59 -5.05 -1.45 2.98
N PHE A 60 -5.88 -2.38 2.51
CA PHE A 60 -5.44 -3.41 1.58
C PHE A 60 -5.21 -2.80 0.19
N PHE A 61 -4.17 -3.26 -0.52
CA PHE A 61 -3.86 -2.81 -1.89
C PHE A 61 -5.04 -3.00 -2.87
N THR A 62 -5.89 -4.00 -2.63
CA THR A 62 -7.13 -4.25 -3.39
C THR A 62 -8.13 -3.12 -3.23
N THR A 63 -8.24 -2.53 -2.04
CA THR A 63 -9.08 -1.36 -1.76
C THR A 63 -8.57 -0.13 -2.49
N VAL A 64 -7.25 0.08 -2.53
CA VAL A 64 -6.63 1.19 -3.29
C VAL A 64 -6.95 1.05 -4.78
N GLY A 65 -6.81 -0.16 -5.35
CA GLY A 65 -7.21 -0.45 -6.75
C GLY A 65 -8.68 -0.17 -7.01
N ARG A 66 -9.56 -0.54 -6.07
CA ARG A 66 -10.99 -0.23 -6.16
C ARG A 66 -11.24 1.27 -6.15
N ILE A 67 -10.61 2.02 -5.25
CA ILE A 67 -10.76 3.48 -5.13
C ILE A 67 -10.29 4.20 -6.39
N VAL A 68 -9.15 3.79 -6.96
CA VAL A 68 -8.60 4.35 -8.20
C VAL A 68 -9.50 4.07 -9.39
N ARG A 69 -10.11 2.88 -9.46
CA ARG A 69 -10.92 2.44 -10.59
C ARG A 69 -12.40 2.84 -10.50
N GLN A 70 -12.91 3.06 -9.30
CA GLN A 70 -14.30 3.43 -9.05
C GLN A 70 -14.48 4.90 -9.43
N ARG A 71 -14.78 5.17 -10.71
CA ARG A 71 -15.15 6.53 -11.12
C ARG A 71 -16.43 6.96 -10.40
N ILE A 72 -16.38 8.15 -9.81
CA ILE A 72 -17.56 8.96 -9.46
C ILE A 72 -18.06 9.64 -10.73
#